data_AF-A0AAQ5XFA0-F1
#
_entry.id   AF-A0AAQ5XFA0-F1
#
_cell.length_a   1.000
_cell.length_b   1.000
_cell.length_c   1.000
_cell.angle_alpha   90.00
_cell.angle_beta   90.00
_cell.angle_gamma   90.00
#
_symmetry.space_group_name_H-M   'P 1'
#
loop_
_entity.id
_entity.type
_entity.pdbx_description
1 polymer ?
#
loop_
_entity_poly.entity_id
_entity_poly.type
_entity_poly.pdbx_seq_one_letter_code
_entity_poly.pdbx_strand_id
1 'polypeptide(L)'
;MSNVNMEATNILPILKKKLAFLSGGKDRRSGLILTIPLSSDQTSMEELSATLDYLLSIPSEKCKARGFTVIVDGRKSQWNIVKTVVLMLQSCMALVSCYCVGRIVGK
;
A
#
# COMPACT_ATOMS: atom_id res chain seq x y z
N MET A 1 2.56 -17.44 4.89
CA MET A 1 1.22 -16.83 4.70
C MET A 1 0.40 -17.77 3.84
N SER A 2 -0.69 -18.30 4.39
CA SER A 2 -1.63 -19.17 3.68
C SER A 2 -2.23 -18.42 2.50
N ASN A 3 -2.26 -19.04 1.33
CA ASN A 3 -3.04 -18.57 0.18
C ASN A 3 -4.52 -18.73 0.51
N VAL A 4 -5.06 -17.81 1.30
CA VAL A 4 -6.52 -17.65 1.42
C VAL A 4 -6.95 -16.99 0.12
N ASN A 5 -7.70 -17.73 -0.70
CA ASN A 5 -8.28 -17.21 -1.93
C ASN A 5 -9.35 -16.18 -1.55
N MET A 6 -8.94 -14.94 -1.30
CA MET A 6 -9.85 -13.85 -0.93
C MET A 6 -10.59 -13.40 -2.19
N GLU A 7 -11.86 -13.78 -2.29
CA GLU A 7 -12.68 -13.37 -3.43
C GLU A 7 -12.93 -11.86 -3.42
N ALA A 8 -12.78 -11.24 -4.59
CA ALA A 8 -12.96 -9.80 -4.77
C ALA A 8 -14.34 -9.32 -4.30
N THR A 9 -15.37 -10.15 -4.45
CA THR A 9 -16.75 -9.91 -4.00
C THR A 9 -16.86 -9.62 -2.51
N ASN A 10 -16.07 -10.32 -1.68
CA ASN A 10 -16.12 -10.17 -0.22
C ASN A 10 -15.44 -8.89 0.26
N ILE A 11 -14.41 -8.42 -0.47
CA ILE A 11 -13.65 -7.21 -0.13
C ILE A 11 -14.03 -6.00 -0.99
N LEU A 12 -14.93 -6.15 -1.96
CA LEU A 12 -15.34 -5.10 -2.88
C LEU A 12 -15.73 -3.77 -2.20
N PRO A 13 -16.49 -3.76 -1.08
CA PRO A 13 -16.81 -2.51 -0.37
C PRO A 13 -15.57 -1.76 0.09
N ILE A 14 -14.55 -2.48 0.55
CA ILE A 14 -13.27 -1.92 1.01
C ILE A 14 -12.45 -1.44 -0.19
N LEU A 15 -12.35 -2.23 -1.26
CA LEU A 15 -11.62 -1.85 -2.47
C LEU A 15 -12.15 -0.55 -3.10
N LYS A 16 -13.48 -0.32 -3.04
CA LYS A 16 -14.11 0.92 -3.51
C LYS A 16 -13.65 2.17 -2.75
N LYS A 17 -13.14 2.03 -1.53
CA LYS A 17 -12.56 3.15 -0.74
C LYS A 17 -11.19 3.60 -1.27
N LYS A 18 -10.55 2.81 -2.15
CA LYS A 18 -9.26 3.14 -2.78
C LYS A 18 -8.14 3.45 -1.77
N LEU A 19 -8.09 2.69 -0.68
CA LEU A 19 -7.09 2.85 0.39
C LEU A 19 -5.67 2.55 -0.09
N ALA A 20 -5.52 1.65 -1.07
CA ALA A 20 -4.29 1.42 -1.81
C ALA A 20 -4.62 0.96 -3.23
N PHE A 21 -3.68 1.11 -4.16
CA PHE A 21 -3.83 0.60 -5.52
C PHE A 21 -2.48 0.30 -6.19
N LEU A 22 -2.47 -0.70 -7.06
CA LEU A 22 -1.36 -0.96 -7.98
C LEU A 22 -1.49 -0.01 -9.17
N SER A 23 -0.44 0.77 -9.44
CA SER A 23 -0.46 1.76 -10.52
C SER A 23 -0.41 1.15 -11.93
N GLY A 24 -0.12 -0.16 -12.05
CA GLY A 24 0.14 -0.85 -13.32
C GLY A 24 1.56 -0.62 -13.88
N GLY A 25 2.29 0.37 -13.35
CA GLY A 25 3.68 0.66 -13.69
C GLY A 25 4.68 -0.25 -12.99
N LYS A 26 5.92 -0.22 -13.48
CA LYS A 26 7.09 -0.87 -12.84
C LYS A 26 8.19 0.15 -12.61
N ASP A 27 8.96 -0.05 -11.55
CA ASP A 27 10.16 0.75 -11.30
C ASP A 27 11.34 0.31 -12.20
N ARG A 28 12.50 0.95 -12.06
CA ARG A 28 13.71 0.62 -12.83
C ARG A 28 14.20 -0.83 -12.62
N ARG A 29 13.88 -1.44 -11.48
CA ARG A 29 14.23 -2.83 -11.14
C ARG A 29 13.15 -3.83 -11.55
N SER A 30 12.14 -3.37 -12.30
CA SER A 30 10.95 -4.15 -12.66
C SER A 30 10.10 -4.61 -11.45
N GLY A 31 10.24 -3.93 -10.32
CA GLY A 31 9.38 -4.05 -9.15
C GLY A 31 8.04 -3.34 -9.37
N LEU A 32 7.00 -3.79 -8.67
CA LEU A 32 5.65 -3.24 -8.82
C LEU A 32 5.49 -1.96 -8.02
N ILE A 33 4.75 -0.99 -8.57
CA ILE A 33 4.50 0.28 -7.88
C ILE A 33 3.11 0.26 -7.23
N LEU A 34 3.09 0.32 -5.91
CA LEU A 34 1.90 0.38 -5.05
C LEU A 34 1.80 1.77 -4.43
N THR A 35 0.60 2.36 -4.41
CA THR A 35 0.37 3.70 -3.83
C THR A 35 -0.70 3.63 -2.75
N ILE A 36 -0.45 4.33 -1.63
CA ILE A 36 -1.34 4.46 -0.47
C ILE A 36 -1.66 5.95 -0.29
N PRO A 37 -2.80 6.44 -0.80
CA PRO A 37 -3.26 7.80 -0.57
C PRO A 37 -3.87 7.93 0.83
N LEU A 38 -3.12 8.52 1.77
CA LEU A 38 -3.61 8.76 3.12
C LEU A 38 -4.44 10.04 3.18
N SER A 39 -5.65 9.91 3.70
CA SER A 39 -6.53 11.03 4.07
C SER A 39 -6.94 10.90 5.53
N SER A 40 -7.00 12.04 6.23
CA SER A 40 -7.32 12.14 7.66
C SER A 40 -8.68 11.53 8.05
N ASP A 41 -9.60 11.36 7.09
CA ASP A 41 -11.01 11.16 7.38
C ASP A 41 -11.46 9.70 7.17
N GLN A 42 -10.63 8.85 6.56
CA GLN A 42 -11.09 7.59 5.91
C GLN A 42 -10.18 6.37 6.11
N THR A 43 -9.04 6.48 6.81
CA THR A 43 -8.06 5.38 6.81
C THR A 43 -8.24 4.45 8.01
N SER A 44 -9.11 3.45 7.89
CA SER A 44 -9.09 2.30 8.80
C SER A 44 -7.85 1.44 8.53
N MET A 45 -7.04 1.18 9.56
CA MET A 45 -5.84 0.36 9.44
C MET A 45 -6.16 -1.10 9.10
N GLU A 46 -7.28 -1.62 9.59
CA GLU A 46 -7.75 -2.97 9.30
C GLU A 46 -8.14 -3.11 7.83
N GLU A 47 -8.90 -2.13 7.31
CA GLU A 47 -9.31 -2.10 5.90
C GLU A 47 -8.11 -1.88 4.96
N LEU A 48 -7.13 -1.07 5.39
CA LEU A 48 -5.88 -0.90 4.65
C LEU A 48 -5.10 -2.22 4.60
N SER A 49 -4.98 -2.93 5.72
CA SER A 49 -4.32 -4.25 5.76
C SER A 49 -5.02 -5.24 4.82
N ALA A 50 -6.35 -5.35 4.90
CA ALA A 50 -7.12 -6.22 4.01
C ALA A 50 -6.93 -5.85 2.53
N THR A 51 -6.90 -4.55 2.22
CA THR A 51 -6.63 -4.06 0.85
C THR A 51 -5.24 -4.48 0.38
N LEU A 52 -4.23 -4.34 1.23
CA LEU A 52 -2.85 -4.72 0.92
C LEU A 52 -2.74 -6.24 0.70
N ASP A 53 -3.32 -7.05 1.59
CA ASP A 53 -3.31 -8.51 1.46
C ASP A 53 -3.91 -8.96 0.12
N TYR A 54 -5.05 -8.38 -0.26
CA TYR A 54 -5.67 -8.64 -1.55
C TYR A 54 -4.76 -8.20 -2.71
N LEU A 55 -4.29 -6.95 -2.73
CA LEU A 55 -3.47 -6.42 -3.83
C LEU A 55 -2.13 -7.15 -3.98
N LEU A 56 -1.52 -7.62 -2.88
CA LEU A 56 -0.27 -8.37 -2.89
C LEU A 56 -0.48 -9.84 -3.31
N SER A 57 -1.71 -10.36 -3.24
CA SER A 57 -2.06 -11.69 -3.74
C SER A 57 -2.17 -11.76 -5.27
N ILE A 58 -2.53 -10.65 -5.94
CA ILE A 58 -2.81 -10.60 -7.39
C ILE A 58 -1.56 -10.92 -8.25
N PRO A 59 -0.37 -10.33 -8.02
CA PRO A 59 0.77 -10.53 -8.90
C PRO A 59 1.36 -11.93 -8.77
N SER A 60 1.92 -12.46 -9.85
CA SER A 60 2.65 -13.73 -9.81
C SER A 60 3.87 -13.68 -8.86
N GLU A 61 4.29 -14.83 -8.34
CA GLU A 61 5.48 -14.95 -7.48
C GLU A 61 6.74 -14.34 -8.13
N LYS A 62 6.91 -14.50 -9.45
CA LYS A 62 8.02 -13.88 -10.20
C LYS A 62 8.01 -12.36 -10.11
N CYS A 63 6.82 -11.74 -10.04
CA CYS A 63 6.69 -10.30 -9.84
C CYS A 63 6.98 -9.92 -8.38
N LYS A 64 6.45 -10.68 -7.42
CA LYS A 64 6.69 -10.44 -5.98
C LYS A 64 8.17 -10.54 -5.61
N ALA A 65 8.91 -11.46 -6.24
CA ALA A 65 10.35 -11.63 -6.02
C ALA A 65 11.19 -10.40 -6.42
N ARG A 66 10.69 -9.57 -7.35
CA ARG A 66 11.32 -8.29 -7.69
C ARG A 66 11.01 -7.19 -6.67
N GLY A 67 10.03 -7.44 -5.82
CA GLY A 67 9.58 -6.58 -4.74
C GLY A 67 8.68 -5.43 -5.20
N PHE A 68 8.39 -4.56 -4.25
CA PHE A 68 7.48 -3.44 -4.43
C PHE A 68 8.18 -2.11 -4.11
N THR A 69 7.89 -1.10 -4.94
CA THR A 69 8.05 0.31 -4.58
C THR A 69 6.73 0.79 -4.03
N VAL A 70 6.72 1.25 -2.77
CA VAL A 70 5.53 1.80 -2.14
C VAL A 70 5.63 3.31 -2.05
N ILE A 71 4.57 3.98 -2.47
CA ILE A 71 4.41 5.42 -2.32
C ILE A 71 3.33 5.66 -1.26
N VAL A 72 3.71 6.29 -0.16
CA VAL A 72 2.78 6.72 0.89
C VAL A 72 2.52 8.22 0.69
N ASP A 73 1.34 8.56 0.16
CA ASP A 73 0.94 9.95 -0.03
C ASP A 73 0.22 10.46 1.23
N GLY A 74 0.99 11.09 2.11
CA GLY A 74 0.55 11.68 3.37
C GLY A 74 0.13 13.15 3.27
N ARG A 75 0.02 13.75 2.08
CA ARG A 75 -0.25 15.20 1.93
C ARG A 75 -1.54 15.65 2.60
N LYS A 76 -2.53 14.76 2.75
CA LYS A 76 -3.82 15.01 3.39
C LYS A 76 -3.97 14.29 4.73
N SER A 77 -2.87 13.83 5.34
CA SER A 77 -2.89 13.05 6.58
C SER A 77 -1.99 13.65 7.65
N GLN A 78 -2.23 13.26 8.91
CA GLN A 78 -1.35 13.61 10.02
C GLN A 78 -0.06 12.78 9.96
N TRP A 79 1.07 13.39 10.31
CA TRP A 79 2.37 12.69 10.30
C TRP A 79 2.39 11.41 11.14
N ASN A 80 1.69 11.38 12.27
CA ASN A 80 1.59 10.18 13.10
C ASN A 80 0.97 9.00 12.35
N ILE A 81 -0.06 9.23 11.53
CA ILE A 81 -0.69 8.19 10.70
C ILE A 81 0.28 7.71 9.63
N VAL A 82 0.97 8.64 8.96
CA VAL A 82 2.01 8.32 7.96
C VAL A 82 3.08 7.43 8.59
N LYS A 83 3.57 7.79 9.77
CA LYS A 83 4.60 7.04 10.50
C LYS A 83 4.12 5.62 10.85
N THR A 84 2.89 5.47 11.33
CA THR A 84 2.29 4.16 11.63
C THR A 84 2.22 3.28 10.38
N VAL A 85 1.77 3.82 9.24
CA VAL A 85 1.68 3.06 7.99
C VAL A 85 3.07 2.68 7.48
N VAL A 86 4.06 3.57 7.56
CA VAL A 86 5.44 3.26 7.17
C VAL A 86 6.03 2.15 8.05
N LEU A 87 5.79 2.17 9.36
CA LEU A 87 6.24 1.11 10.27
C LEU A 87 5.56 -0.24 9.97
N MET A 88 4.26 -0.23 9.70
CA MET A 88 3.52 -1.41 9.25
C MET A 88 4.10 -1.97 7.94
N LEU A 89 4.44 -1.10 6.99
CA LEU A 89 5.03 -1.50 5.72
C LEU A 89 6.45 -2.07 5.89
N GLN A 90 7.25 -1.50 6.79
CA GLN A 90 8.60 -1.99 7.07
C GLN A 90 8.63 -3.41 7.64
N SER A 91 7.58 -3.85 8.34
CA SER A 91 7.48 -5.24 8.80
C SER A 91 7.11 -6.22 7.68
N CYS A 92 6.64 -5.73 6.52
CA CYS A 92 6.45 -6.54 5.32
C CYS A 92 7.79 -6.75 4.60
N MET A 93 8.34 -7.97 4.68
CA MET A 93 9.63 -8.34 4.07
C MET A 93 9.71 -8.24 2.53
N ALA A 94 8.63 -7.84 1.85
CA ALA A 94 8.55 -7.76 0.38
C ALA A 94 8.78 -6.34 -0.19
N LEU A 95 8.99 -5.33 0.67
CA LEU A 95 9.20 -3.96 0.23
C LEU A 95 10.67 -3.67 -0.10
N VAL A 96 10.88 -3.08 -1.27
CA VAL A 96 12.21 -2.72 -1.77
C VAL A 96 12.51 -1.25 -1.52
N SER A 97 11.50 -0.39 -1.63
CA SER A 97 11.65 1.04 -1.36
C SER A 97 10.30 1.64 -0.93
N CYS A 98 10.34 2.59 0.00
CA CYS A 98 9.18 3.33 0.49
C CYS A 98 9.45 4.83 0.35
N TYR A 99 8.59 5.51 -0.40
CA TYR A 99 8.65 6.96 -0.61
C TYR A 99 7.46 7.61 0.09
N CYS A 100 7.74 8.54 1.00
CA CYS A 100 6.71 9.33 1.67
C CYS A 100 6.59 10.69 1.00
N VAL A 101 5.40 11.01 0.50
CA VAL A 101 5.07 12.34 -0.03
C VAL A 101 4.27 13.07 1.04
N GLY A 102 4.88 14.06 1.69
CA GLY A 102 4.26 14.86 2.75
C GLY A 102 4.00 16.31 2.33
N ARG A 103 3.34 17.08 3.20
CA ARG A 103 3.38 18.54 3.08
C ARG A 103 4.79 19.01 3.45
N ILE A 104 5.38 19.85 2.62
CA ILE A 104 6.52 20.67 3.04
C ILE A 104 5.93 21.70 4.00
N VAL A 105 6.10 21.48 5.30
CA VAL A 105 5.81 22.52 6.29
C VAL A 105 6.92 23.53 6.15
N GLY A 106 6.69 24.56 5.33
CA GLY A 106 7.55 25.74 5.31
C GLY A 106 7.64 26.29 6.72
N LYS A 107 8.88 26.52 7.17
CA LYS A 107 9.13 27.47 8.26
C LYS A 107 8.76 28.87 7.78
#